data_AF-A0A3C2C6Q7-F1
#
_entry.id   AF-A0A3C2C6Q7-F1
#
_cell.length_a   1.000
_cell.length_b   1.000
_cell.length_c   1.000
_cell.angle_alpha   90.00
_cell.angle_beta   90.00
_cell.angle_gamma   90.00
#
_symmetry.space_group_name_H-M   'P 1'
#
loop_
_entity.id
_entity.type
_entity.pdbx_description
1 polymer ?
#
loop_
_entity_poly.entity_id
_entity_poly.type
_entity_poly.pdbx_seq_one_letter_code
_entity_poly.pdbx_strand_id
1 'polypeptide(L)'
;MLQQLVLSLALGLLLGLERQRKGKEIGLRTFAFVSLIGTLSRMISIPANLVALGMVGVIILIMNLQSLSRQQGAEITTSAALFLVALNGTLVAAGQVFLPIAATILIVLLLSFKEELVGFTIHLSKSEVNAAITFGVLAFVILPILPVGPVDPWGLVNLRDVWLIVVLLSAIAFLNYILLR
;
A
#
# COMPACT_ATOMS: atom_id res chain seq x y z
N MET A 1 17.01 11.65 22.46
CA MET A 1 17.23 10.22 22.77
C MET A 1 15.97 9.55 23.30
N LEU A 2 15.43 9.90 24.47
CA LEU A 2 14.23 9.22 25.02
C LEU A 2 12.98 9.40 24.13
N GLN A 3 12.76 10.61 23.60
CA GLN A 3 11.66 10.89 22.67
C GLN A 3 11.72 10.03 21.39
N GLN A 4 12.92 9.74 20.89
CA GLN A 4 13.12 8.92 19.69
C GLN A 4 12.74 7.46 19.98
N LEU A 5 13.11 6.92 21.14
CA LEU A 5 12.72 5.56 21.55
C LEU A 5 11.22 5.42 21.74
N VAL A 6 10.57 6.41 22.37
CA VAL A 6 9.12 6.42 22.55
C VAL A 6 8.42 6.53 21.19
N LEU A 7 8.90 7.40 20.31
CA LEU A 7 8.34 7.57 18.97
C LEU A 7 8.50 6.29 18.13
N SER A 8 9.69 5.71 18.07
CA SER A 8 9.93 4.48 17.32
C SER A 8 9.07 3.33 17.84
N LEU A 9 8.96 3.21 19.17
CA LEU A 9 8.12 2.19 19.79
C LEU A 9 6.64 2.42 19.46
N ALA A 10 6.15 3.65 19.55
CA ALA A 10 4.77 3.98 19.18
C ALA A 10 4.47 3.65 17.70
N LEU A 11 5.38 3.97 16.77
CA LEU A 11 5.23 3.64 15.36
C LEU A 11 5.24 2.12 15.11
N GLY A 12 6.15 1.39 15.77
CA GLY A 12 6.20 -0.07 15.69
C GLY A 12 4.95 -0.74 16.26
N LEU A 13 4.44 -0.24 17.39
CA LEU A 13 3.19 -0.71 17.98
C LEU A 13 1.99 -0.42 17.08
N LEU A 14 1.90 0.78 16.49
CA LEU A 14 0.79 1.16 15.61
C LEU A 14 0.68 0.22 14.41
N LEU A 15 1.82 -0.11 13.79
CA LEU A 15 1.87 -1.03 12.65
C LEU A 15 1.60 -2.48 13.07
N GLY A 16 2.13 -2.89 14.23
CA GLY A 16 1.87 -4.20 14.82
C GLY A 16 0.42 -4.41 15.25
N LEU A 17 -0.29 -3.37 15.68
CA LEU A 17 -1.72 -3.43 16.03
C LEU A 17 -2.57 -3.78 14.81
N GLU A 18 -2.29 -3.16 13.66
CA GLU A 18 -3.01 -3.44 12.42
C GLU A 18 -2.79 -4.90 12.00
N ARG A 19 -1.54 -5.39 12.04
CA ARG A 19 -1.21 -6.79 11.73
C ARG A 19 -1.87 -7.78 12.68
N GLN A 20 -1.87 -7.51 14.00
CA GLN A 20 -2.49 -8.39 14.98
C GLN A 20 -4.03 -8.42 14.84
N ARG A 21 -4.66 -7.27 14.52
CA ARG A 21 -6.10 -7.22 14.23
C ARG A 21 -6.48 -8.11 13.04
N LYS A 22 -5.58 -8.25 12.06
CA LYS A 22 -5.75 -9.12 10.88
C LYS A 22 -5.43 -10.60 11.14
N GLY A 23 -5.21 -11.00 12.39
CA GLY A 23 -4.97 -12.40 12.77
C GLY A 23 -3.63 -12.97 12.29
N LYS A 24 -2.66 -12.09 11.97
CA LYS A 24 -1.33 -12.50 11.52
C LYS A 24 -0.49 -13.01 12.70
N GLU A 25 0.28 -14.08 12.48
CA GLU A 25 1.15 -14.68 13.52
C GLU A 25 2.20 -13.68 14.05
N ILE A 26 2.61 -12.73 13.22
CA ILE A 26 3.55 -11.68 13.56
C ILE A 26 2.81 -10.55 14.27
N GLY A 27 2.85 -10.60 15.61
CA GLY A 27 2.11 -9.69 16.47
C GLY A 27 2.79 -8.36 16.78
N LEU A 28 2.07 -7.56 17.57
CA LEU A 28 2.45 -6.24 18.11
C LEU A 28 3.88 -6.17 18.66
N ARG A 29 4.27 -7.17 19.47
CA ARG A 29 5.56 -7.19 20.16
C ARG A 29 6.73 -7.28 19.18
N THR A 30 6.59 -8.08 18.12
CA THR A 30 7.65 -8.27 17.12
C THR A 30 7.93 -6.97 16.37
N PHE A 31 6.89 -6.27 15.93
CA PHE A 31 7.04 -4.97 15.27
C PHE A 31 7.64 -3.90 16.19
N ALA A 32 7.24 -3.86 17.46
CA ALA A 32 7.82 -2.94 18.44
C ALA A 32 9.32 -3.21 18.66
N PHE A 33 9.70 -4.49 18.83
CA PHE A 33 11.11 -4.85 19.01
C PHE A 33 11.95 -4.58 17.78
N VAL A 34 11.44 -4.85 16.57
CA VAL A 34 12.16 -4.58 15.32
C VAL A 34 12.38 -3.07 15.12
N SER A 35 11.38 -2.24 15.43
CA SER A 35 11.53 -0.78 15.42
C SER A 35 12.59 -0.29 16.42
N LEU A 36 12.58 -0.84 17.63
CA LEU A 36 13.59 -0.53 18.65
C LEU A 36 14.99 -0.95 18.22
N ILE A 37 15.14 -2.13 17.61
CA ILE A 37 16.43 -2.61 17.10
C ILE A 37 17.00 -1.63 16.08
N GLY A 38 16.20 -1.18 15.11
CA GLY A 38 16.64 -0.19 14.12
C GLY A 38 17.00 1.17 14.73
N THR A 39 16.29 1.58 15.79
CA THR A 39 16.56 2.84 16.48
C THR A 39 17.85 2.75 17.28
N LEU A 40 18.00 1.72 18.11
CA LEU A 40 19.16 1.51 18.97
C LEU A 40 20.44 1.25 18.16
N SER A 41 20.36 0.43 17.11
CA SER A 41 21.51 0.13 16.25
C SER A 41 22.07 1.39 15.58
N ARG A 42 21.18 2.27 15.10
CA ARG A 42 21.55 3.55 14.49
C ARG A 42 22.11 4.56 15.48
N MET A 43 21.68 4.52 16.74
CA MET A 43 22.24 5.33 17.82
C MET A 43 23.66 4.90 18.20
N ILE A 44 23.98 3.60 18.09
CA ILE A 44 25.33 3.09 18.35
C ILE A 44 26.28 3.54 17.25
N SER A 45 26.01 3.18 15.99
CA SER A 45 26.82 3.58 14.84
C SER A 45 26.14 3.25 13.51
N ILE A 46 26.61 3.85 12.42
CA ILE A 46 26.12 3.55 11.05
C ILE A 46 26.44 2.09 10.65
N PRO A 47 27.66 1.55 10.88
CA PRO A 47 27.95 0.14 10.57
C PRO A 47 27.12 -0.84 11.41
N ALA A 48 26.91 -0.56 12.70
CA ALA A 48 26.07 -1.40 13.57
C ALA A 48 24.62 -1.45 13.06
N ASN A 49 24.12 -0.34 12.52
CA ASN A 49 22.80 -0.31 11.90
C ASN A 49 22.68 -1.24 10.68
N LEU A 50 23.68 -1.24 9.80
CA LEU A 50 23.68 -2.13 8.62
C LEU A 50 23.68 -3.60 9.03
N VAL A 51 24.47 -3.96 10.05
CA VAL A 51 24.47 -5.33 10.61
C VAL A 51 23.12 -5.67 11.20
N ALA A 52 22.51 -4.77 11.97
CA ALA A 52 21.20 -5.00 12.59
C ALA A 52 20.09 -5.18 11.53
N LEU A 53 20.06 -4.34 10.49
CA LEU A 53 19.13 -4.49 9.36
C LEU A 53 19.34 -5.80 8.61
N GLY A 54 20.60 -6.21 8.40
CA GLY A 54 20.95 -7.51 7.84
C GLY A 54 20.41 -8.67 8.70
N MET A 55 20.59 -8.60 10.01
CA MET A 55 20.04 -9.60 10.95
C MET A 55 18.51 -9.64 10.92
N VAL A 56 17.83 -8.50 10.85
CA VAL A 56 16.37 -8.45 10.68
C VAL A 56 15.97 -9.16 9.38
N GLY A 57 16.70 -8.94 8.27
CA GLY A 57 16.49 -9.65 7.02
C GLY A 57 16.64 -11.16 7.15
N VAL A 58 17.66 -11.64 7.88
CA VAL A 58 17.86 -13.07 8.15
C VAL A 58 16.71 -13.65 8.99
N ILE A 59 16.27 -12.94 10.03
CA ILE A 59 15.11 -13.37 10.85
C ILE A 59 13.87 -13.50 9.97
N ILE A 60 13.60 -12.50 9.12
CA ILE A 60 12.48 -12.51 8.17
C ILE A 60 12.57 -13.73 7.22
N LEU A 61 13.76 -14.04 6.70
CA LEU A 61 13.98 -15.20 5.84
C LEU A 61 13.65 -16.51 6.57
N ILE A 62 14.16 -16.68 7.79
CA ILE A 62 13.91 -17.88 8.61
C ILE A 62 12.41 -18.03 8.90
N MET A 63 11.73 -16.93 9.25
CA MET A 63 10.29 -16.93 9.49
C MET A 63 9.51 -17.33 8.23
N ASN A 64 9.91 -16.81 7.07
CA ASN A 64 9.26 -17.15 5.80
C ASN A 64 9.45 -18.63 5.45
N LEU A 65 10.67 -19.16 5.61
CA LEU A 65 10.97 -20.58 5.40
C LEU A 65 10.14 -21.49 6.32
N GLN A 66 10.00 -21.13 7.59
CA GLN A 66 9.13 -21.87 8.52
C GLN A 66 7.66 -21.81 8.12
N SER A 67 7.16 -20.65 7.67
CA SER A 67 5.78 -20.48 7.19
C SER A 67 5.49 -21.33 5.96
N LEU A 68 6.42 -21.38 5.00
CA LEU A 68 6.34 -22.29 3.84
C LEU A 68 6.30 -23.75 4.28
N SER A 69 7.18 -24.13 5.21
CA SER A 69 7.25 -25.50 5.70
C SER A 69 5.96 -25.93 6.44
N ARG A 70 5.21 -24.98 7.02
CA ARG A 70 3.91 -25.19 7.67
C ARG A 70 2.72 -25.14 6.71
N GLN A 71 2.95 -25.04 5.40
CA GLN A 71 1.92 -24.90 4.35
C GLN A 71 0.98 -23.69 4.51
N GLN A 72 1.34 -22.70 5.33
CA GLN A 72 0.55 -21.48 5.53
C GLN A 72 0.77 -20.44 4.41
N GLY A 73 1.71 -20.71 3.50
CA GLY A 73 2.09 -19.79 2.43
C GLY A 73 3.09 -18.72 2.90
N ALA A 74 3.71 -18.04 1.94
CA ALA A 74 4.69 -16.99 2.20
C ALA A 74 3.97 -15.66 2.53
N GLU A 75 4.16 -15.10 3.72
CA GLU A 75 3.62 -13.77 4.06
C GLU A 75 4.53 -12.63 3.58
N ILE A 76 4.70 -12.52 2.26
CA ILE A 76 5.63 -11.56 1.63
C ILE A 76 5.34 -10.11 2.09
N THR A 77 4.07 -9.74 2.26
CA THR A 77 3.70 -8.39 2.73
C THR A 77 4.05 -8.15 4.19
N THR A 78 3.98 -9.17 5.05
CA THR A 78 4.34 -9.05 6.47
C THR A 78 5.86 -8.95 6.63
N SER A 79 6.61 -9.71 5.83
CA SER A 79 8.06 -9.59 5.70
C SER A 79 8.50 -8.19 5.27
N ALA A 80 7.86 -7.62 4.23
CA ALA A 80 8.14 -6.26 3.79
C ALA A 80 7.82 -5.21 4.86
N ALA A 81 6.66 -5.35 5.54
CA ALA A 81 6.26 -4.45 6.61
C ALA A 81 7.25 -4.46 7.80
N LEU A 82 7.73 -5.64 8.21
CA LEU A 82 8.75 -5.77 9.26
C LEU A 82 10.04 -5.04 8.89
N PHE A 83 10.50 -5.20 7.65
CA PHE A 83 11.70 -4.55 7.17
C PHE A 83 11.56 -3.02 7.15
N LEU A 84 10.42 -2.52 6.66
CA LEU A 84 10.11 -1.10 6.66
C LEU A 84 10.01 -0.50 8.06
N VAL A 85 9.48 -1.24 9.04
CA VAL A 85 9.46 -0.81 10.43
C VAL A 85 10.85 -0.71 11.04
N ALA A 86 11.75 -1.63 10.70
CA ALA A 86 13.15 -1.53 11.09
C ALA A 86 13.77 -0.23 10.54
N LEU A 87 13.56 0.05 9.24
CA LEU A 87 14.03 1.28 8.59
C LEU A 87 13.44 2.55 9.22
N ASN A 88 12.16 2.55 9.54
CA ASN A 88 11.53 3.68 10.24
C ASN A 88 12.18 3.94 11.59
N GLY A 89 12.53 2.90 12.35
CA GLY A 89 13.32 3.03 13.57
C GLY A 89 14.67 3.72 13.33
N THR A 90 15.38 3.36 12.26
CA THR A 90 16.65 4.02 11.90
C THR A 90 16.47 5.50 11.55
N LEU A 91 15.39 5.86 10.87
CA LEU A 91 15.06 7.25 10.51
C LEU A 91 14.73 8.09 11.73
N VAL A 92 14.02 7.53 12.70
CA VAL A 92 13.73 8.17 13.98
C VAL A 92 15.02 8.45 14.75
N ALA A 93 15.95 7.49 14.78
CA ALA A 93 17.27 7.68 15.38
C ALA A 93 18.12 8.75 14.66
N ALA A 94 17.96 8.89 13.34
CA ALA A 94 18.62 9.95 12.55
C ALA A 94 18.07 11.37 12.83
N GLY A 95 17.07 11.51 13.71
CA GLY A 95 16.48 12.79 14.09
C GLY A 95 15.34 13.24 13.17
N GLN A 96 14.94 12.41 12.20
CA GLN A 96 13.78 12.70 11.37
C GLN A 96 12.49 12.25 12.07
N VAL A 97 11.55 13.17 12.23
CA VAL A 97 10.26 12.89 12.89
C VAL A 97 9.16 12.71 11.83
N PHE A 98 9.08 13.62 10.87
CA PHE A 98 8.01 13.64 9.88
C PHE A 98 8.00 12.42 8.95
N LEU A 99 9.16 12.09 8.38
CA LEU A 99 9.29 11.02 7.38
C LEU A 99 8.91 9.63 7.92
N PRO A 100 9.41 9.16 9.09
CA PRO A 100 9.02 7.85 9.61
C PRO A 100 7.56 7.79 10.06
N ILE A 101 6.97 8.90 10.53
CA ILE A 101 5.54 8.98 10.86
C ILE A 101 4.71 8.81 9.58
N ALA A 102 4.97 9.63 8.56
CA ALA A 102 4.26 9.58 7.29
C ALA A 102 4.40 8.21 6.62
N ALA A 103 5.61 7.65 6.60
CA ALA A 103 5.85 6.31 6.07
C ALA A 103 5.07 5.24 6.83
N THR A 104 5.07 5.26 8.16
CA THR A 104 4.30 4.29 8.97
C THR A 104 2.80 4.38 8.68
N ILE A 105 2.25 5.60 8.61
CA ILE A 105 0.83 5.81 8.30
C ILE A 105 0.50 5.29 6.90
N LEU A 106 1.32 5.61 5.89
CA LEU A 106 1.13 5.12 4.52
C LEU A 106 1.21 3.60 4.44
N ILE A 107 2.14 2.98 5.16
CA ILE A 107 2.25 1.52 5.24
C ILE A 107 0.97 0.95 5.83
N VAL A 108 0.52 1.45 6.98
CA VAL A 108 -0.73 0.99 7.62
C VAL A 108 -1.93 1.17 6.70
N LEU A 109 -2.02 2.29 6.00
CA LEU A 109 -3.08 2.56 5.04
C LEU A 109 -3.04 1.54 3.90
N LEU A 110 -1.89 1.34 3.26
CA LEU A 110 -1.73 0.37 2.19
C LEU A 110 -2.07 -1.06 2.64
N LEU A 111 -1.66 -1.40 3.86
CA LEU A 111 -1.88 -2.70 4.48
C LEU A 111 -3.36 -2.95 4.82
N SER A 112 -4.07 -1.91 5.29
CA SER A 112 -5.50 -1.95 5.61
C SER A 112 -6.37 -2.02 4.34
N PHE A 113 -6.05 -1.21 3.33
CA PHE A 113 -6.83 -1.12 2.08
C PHE A 113 -6.69 -2.37 1.21
N LYS A 114 -5.57 -3.10 1.28
CA LYS A 114 -5.34 -4.32 0.48
C LYS A 114 -6.48 -5.34 0.63
N GLU A 115 -7.03 -5.51 1.82
CA GLU A 115 -8.08 -6.52 2.04
C GLU A 115 -9.46 -6.06 1.55
N GLU A 116 -9.77 -4.77 1.65
CA GLU A 116 -11.01 -4.21 1.07
C GLU A 116 -10.97 -4.31 -0.46
N LEU A 117 -9.82 -4.02 -1.07
CA LEU A 117 -9.63 -4.13 -2.53
C LEU A 117 -9.69 -5.57 -3.03
N VAL A 118 -9.12 -6.53 -2.28
CA VAL A 118 -9.19 -7.95 -2.62
C VAL A 118 -10.59 -8.50 -2.39
N GLY A 119 -11.26 -8.11 -1.31
CA GLY A 119 -12.67 -8.43 -1.07
C GLY A 119 -13.58 -7.91 -2.18
N PHE A 120 -13.35 -6.67 -2.64
CA PHE A 120 -14.05 -6.09 -3.78
C PHE A 120 -13.79 -6.92 -5.05
N THR A 121 -12.52 -7.28 -5.31
CA THR A 121 -12.14 -8.04 -6.51
C THR A 121 -12.73 -9.45 -6.55
N ILE A 122 -12.86 -10.14 -5.41
CA ILE A 122 -13.42 -11.49 -5.33
C ILE A 122 -14.94 -11.51 -5.59
N HIS A 123 -15.64 -10.40 -5.36
CA HIS A 123 -17.08 -10.29 -5.61
C HIS A 123 -17.43 -9.71 -6.98
N LEU A 124 -16.41 -9.33 -7.78
CA LEU A 124 -16.62 -8.85 -9.14
C LEU A 124 -16.99 -10.02 -10.06
N SER A 125 -18.26 -10.04 -10.48
CA SER A 125 -18.76 -10.82 -11.60
C SER A 125 -17.97 -10.48 -12.87
N LYS A 126 -17.88 -11.47 -13.77
CA LYS A 126 -17.27 -11.31 -15.11
C LYS A 126 -17.90 -10.14 -15.89
N SER A 127 -19.18 -9.84 -15.64
CA SER A 127 -19.87 -8.68 -16.21
C SER A 127 -19.34 -7.34 -15.69
N GLU A 128 -19.01 -7.24 -14.40
CA GLU A 128 -18.48 -6.02 -13.77
C GLU A 128 -17.06 -5.73 -14.26
N VAL A 129 -16.23 -6.77 -14.36
CA VAL A 129 -14.88 -6.65 -14.92
C VAL A 129 -14.93 -6.16 -16.36
N ASN A 130 -15.82 -6.72 -17.19
CA ASN A 130 -16.00 -6.26 -18.57
C ASN A 130 -16.52 -4.82 -18.64
N ALA A 131 -17.44 -4.41 -17.75
CA ALA A 131 -17.93 -3.04 -17.68
C ALA A 131 -16.80 -2.05 -17.29
N ALA A 132 -15.98 -2.40 -16.29
CA ALA A 132 -14.84 -1.61 -15.86
C ALA A 132 -13.78 -1.48 -16.97
N ILE A 133 -13.47 -2.58 -17.68
CA ILE A 133 -12.55 -2.57 -18.82
C ILE A 133 -13.10 -1.68 -19.95
N THR A 134 -14.38 -1.83 -20.30
CA THR A 134 -15.00 -1.04 -21.38
C THR A 134 -15.00 0.44 -21.04
N PHE A 135 -15.36 0.80 -19.80
CA PHE A 135 -15.26 2.16 -19.30
C PHE A 135 -13.82 2.68 -19.36
N GLY A 136 -12.84 1.88 -18.92
CA GLY A 136 -11.43 2.24 -18.96
C GLY A 136 -10.91 2.49 -20.38
N VAL A 137 -11.33 1.68 -21.36
CA VAL A 137 -10.99 1.89 -22.77
C VAL A 137 -11.61 3.20 -23.30
N LEU A 138 -12.89 3.45 -23.03
CA LEU A 138 -13.56 4.69 -23.45
C LEU A 138 -12.89 5.94 -22.86
N ALA A 139 -12.55 5.90 -21.57
CA ALA A 139 -12.05 7.05 -20.82
C ALA A 139 -10.53 7.29 -20.98
N PHE A 140 -9.72 6.23 -20.98
CA PHE A 140 -8.26 6.36 -20.93
C PHE A 140 -7.55 5.98 -22.23
N VAL A 141 -8.22 5.32 -23.18
CA VAL A 141 -7.63 4.98 -24.48
C VAL A 141 -8.24 5.84 -25.58
N ILE A 142 -9.56 5.88 -25.67
CA ILE A 142 -10.23 6.59 -26.76
C ILE A 142 -10.18 8.10 -26.52
N LEU A 143 -10.64 8.59 -25.36
CA LEU A 143 -10.66 10.03 -25.04
C LEU A 143 -9.34 10.78 -25.34
N PRO A 144 -8.13 10.28 -24.96
CA PRO A 144 -6.89 10.98 -25.28
C PRO A 144 -6.46 10.89 -26.74
N ILE A 145 -6.94 9.89 -27.51
CA ILE A 145 -6.60 9.76 -28.93
C ILE A 145 -7.44 10.68 -29.82
N LEU A 146 -8.52 11.24 -29.28
CA LEU A 146 -9.37 12.18 -30.00
C LEU A 146 -8.61 13.49 -30.27
N PRO A 147 -8.69 14.01 -31.51
CA PRO A 147 -8.03 15.25 -31.90
C PRO A 147 -8.54 16.42 -31.06
N VAL A 148 -7.61 17.28 -30.62
CA VAL A 148 -7.91 18.50 -29.87
C VAL A 148 -8.30 19.58 -30.87
N GLY A 149 -9.60 19.72 -31.15
CA GLY A 149 -10.15 20.76 -32.01
C GLY A 149 -11.43 20.33 -32.73
N PRO A 150 -12.16 21.28 -33.32
CA PRO A 150 -13.35 20.97 -34.08
C PRO A 150 -12.97 20.24 -35.37
N VAL A 151 -13.62 19.10 -35.60
CA VAL A 151 -13.30 18.20 -36.71
C VAL A 151 -14.10 18.56 -37.98
N ASP A 152 -15.10 19.44 -37.82
CA ASP A 152 -15.96 19.90 -38.90
C ASP A 152 -15.48 21.21 -39.55
N PRO A 153 -15.70 21.41 -40.86
CA PRO A 153 -15.35 22.64 -41.59
C PRO A 153 -15.95 23.92 -41.01
N TRP A 154 -17.02 23.81 -40.22
CA TRP A 154 -17.75 24.94 -39.64
C TRP A 154 -17.39 25.22 -38.16
N GLY A 155 -16.44 24.47 -37.57
CA GLY A 155 -15.92 24.76 -36.23
C GLY A 155 -16.88 24.49 -35.06
N LEU A 156 -18.07 23.92 -35.30
CA LEU A 156 -19.15 23.80 -34.31
C LEU A 156 -19.08 22.52 -33.45
N VAL A 157 -18.43 21.45 -33.93
CA VAL A 157 -18.43 20.15 -33.24
C VAL A 157 -17.03 19.74 -32.82
N ASN A 158 -16.79 19.79 -31.51
CA ASN A 158 -15.61 19.21 -30.88
C ASN A 158 -15.87 17.75 -30.54
N LEU A 159 -15.16 16.84 -31.20
CA LEU A 159 -15.31 15.41 -31.00
C LEU A 159 -15.02 14.98 -29.56
N ARG A 160 -14.09 15.69 -28.89
CA ARG A 160 -13.74 15.50 -27.49
C ARG A 160 -14.87 15.84 -26.52
N ASP A 161 -15.63 16.91 -26.78
CA ASP A 161 -16.73 17.34 -25.92
C ASP A 161 -17.92 16.36 -26.00
N VAL A 162 -18.20 15.87 -27.22
CA VAL A 162 -19.20 14.80 -27.42
C VAL A 162 -18.75 13.51 -26.73
N TRP A 163 -17.47 13.15 -26.83
CA TRP A 163 -16.96 11.93 -26.22
C TRP A 163 -16.94 11.99 -24.69
N LEU A 164 -16.72 13.17 -24.10
CA LEU A 164 -16.84 13.37 -22.66
C LEU A 164 -18.23 12.99 -22.15
N ILE A 165 -19.30 13.29 -22.89
CA ILE A 165 -20.66 12.89 -22.53
C ILE A 165 -20.80 11.35 -22.51
N VAL A 166 -20.19 10.65 -23.48
CA VAL A 166 -20.19 9.18 -23.52
C VAL A 166 -19.46 8.57 -22.32
N VAL A 167 -18.32 9.15 -21.95
CA VAL A 167 -17.58 8.75 -20.74
C VAL A 167 -18.42 9.02 -19.48
N LEU A 168 -19.11 10.16 -19.41
CA LEU A 168 -19.93 10.54 -18.27
C LEU A 168 -21.14 9.61 -18.09
N LEU A 169 -21.85 9.31 -19.18
CA LEU A 169 -22.96 8.34 -19.18
C LEU A 169 -22.49 6.94 -18.78
N SER A 170 -21.32 6.52 -19.30
CA SER A 170 -20.72 5.23 -18.97
C SER A 170 -20.27 5.15 -17.50
N ALA A 171 -19.75 6.25 -16.94
CA ALA A 171 -19.40 6.36 -15.53
C ALA A 171 -20.65 6.23 -14.65
N ILE A 172 -21.74 6.94 -15.00
CA ILE A 172 -23.01 6.86 -14.28
C ILE A 172 -23.59 5.44 -14.33
N ALA A 173 -23.58 4.79 -15.49
CA ALA A 173 -24.05 3.41 -15.65
C ALA A 173 -23.24 2.42 -14.80
N PHE A 174 -21.92 2.57 -14.77
CA PHE A 174 -21.02 1.76 -13.96
C PHE A 174 -21.24 1.97 -12.46
N LEU A 175 -21.36 3.24 -12.02
CA LEU A 175 -21.70 3.60 -10.64
C LEU A 175 -23.04 3.02 -10.21
N ASN A 176 -24.08 3.16 -11.05
CA ASN A 176 -25.42 2.65 -10.75
C ASN A 176 -25.41 1.12 -10.62
N TYR A 177 -24.66 0.42 -11.46
CA TYR A 177 -24.50 -1.03 -11.39
C TYR A 177 -23.85 -1.48 -10.07
N ILE A 178 -22.82 -0.75 -9.61
CA ILE A 178 -22.15 -1.03 -8.34
C ILE A 178 -23.02 -0.68 -7.13
N LEU A 179 -23.79 0.41 -7.20
CA LEU A 179 -24.63 0.92 -6.10
C LEU A 179 -25.93 0.13 -5.88
N LEU A 180 -26.48 -0.47 -6.94
CA LEU A 180 -27.72 -1.26 -6.87
C LEU A 180 -27.49 -2.73 -6.46
N ARG A 181 -26.27 -3.08 -6.06
CA ARG A 181 -25.87 -4.40 -5.61
C ARG A 181 -25.40 -4.35 -4.16
#